data_AF-T0BL18-F1
#
_entry.id   AF-T0BL18-F1
#
_cell.length_a   1.000
_cell.length_b   1.000
_cell.length_c   1.000
_cell.angle_alpha   90.00
_cell.angle_beta   90.00
_cell.angle_gamma   90.00
#
_symmetry.space_group_name_H-M   'P 1'
#
loop_
_entity.id
_entity.type
_entity.pdbx_description
1 polymer ?
#
loop_
_entity_poly.entity_id
_entity_poly.type
_entity_poly.pdbx_seq_one_letter_code
_entity_poly.pdbx_strand_id
1 'polypeptide(L)'
;MACPEVVTGSVVIPGEDYERIQRAVDNGQYLWRLSPVRTAQEVGTVHLGLRMNDVYTFVEQFRDPDDGLMHAVVRVKHRTCTFVVELFQPEKQGRGGIWVVLQVTPT
;
A
#
# COMPACT_ATOMS: atom_id res chain seq x y z
N MET A 1 -7.21 -9.40 -21.71
CA MET A 1 -5.87 -8.80 -21.92
C MET A 1 -5.17 -8.77 -20.60
N ALA A 2 -3.93 -9.26 -20.54
CA ALA A 2 -3.09 -9.13 -19.35
C ALA A 2 -2.59 -7.68 -19.23
N CYS A 3 -2.32 -7.23 -18.00
CA CYS A 3 -1.61 -5.99 -17.71
C CYS A 3 -0.19 -6.35 -17.23
N PRO A 4 0.70 -6.82 -18.14
CA PRO A 4 2.01 -7.35 -17.79
C PRO A 4 2.97 -6.31 -17.21
N GLU A 5 2.66 -5.02 -17.36
CA GLU A 5 3.43 -3.93 -16.77
C GLU A 5 3.22 -3.81 -15.26
N VAL A 6 2.14 -4.37 -14.71
CA VAL A 6 1.85 -4.30 -13.28
C VAL A 6 2.62 -5.38 -12.55
N VAL A 7 3.45 -4.98 -11.59
CA VAL A 7 4.20 -5.90 -10.74
C VAL A 7 3.24 -6.53 -9.73
N THR A 8 3.22 -7.86 -9.68
CA THR A 8 2.41 -8.67 -8.75
C THR A 8 3.29 -9.54 -7.87
N GLY A 9 2.73 -10.03 -6.75
CA GLY A 9 3.44 -10.75 -5.70
C GLY A 9 3.83 -9.86 -4.52
N SER A 10 4.71 -10.38 -3.67
CA SER A 10 5.21 -9.66 -2.49
C SER A 10 6.05 -8.44 -2.89
N VAL A 11 5.83 -7.32 -2.22
CA VAL A 11 6.47 -6.05 -2.51
C VAL A 11 7.49 -5.72 -1.43
N VAL A 12 8.73 -5.49 -1.84
CA VAL A 12 9.79 -4.96 -0.99
C VAL A 12 10.41 -3.77 -1.72
N ILE A 13 10.26 -2.56 -1.18
CA ILE A 13 10.87 -1.37 -1.76
C ILE A 13 12.30 -1.21 -1.20
N PRO A 14 13.35 -1.31 -2.04
CA PRO A 14 14.73 -1.24 -1.56
C PRO A 14 15.03 0.09 -0.88
N GLY A 15 15.65 0.03 0.30
CA GLY A 15 16.09 1.21 1.04
C GLY A 15 15.00 1.91 1.86
N GLU A 16 13.78 1.37 1.92
CA GLU A 16 12.82 1.83 2.94
C GLU A 16 13.27 1.41 4.33
N ASP A 17 13.32 2.41 5.21
CA ASP A 17 13.55 2.26 6.65
C ASP A 17 12.28 2.76 7.33
N TYR A 18 11.47 1.83 7.81
CA TYR A 18 10.13 2.10 8.30
C TYR A 18 10.15 2.95 9.58
N GLU A 19 11.12 2.74 10.47
CA GLU A 19 11.30 3.58 11.67
C GLU A 19 11.61 5.03 11.28
N ARG A 20 12.52 5.24 10.34
CA ARG A 20 12.85 6.58 9.84
C ARG A 20 11.67 7.24 9.13
N ILE A 21 10.92 6.49 8.32
CA ILE A 21 9.72 6.99 7.63
C ILE A 21 8.63 7.35 8.64
N GLN A 22 8.40 6.51 9.66
CA GLN A 22 7.43 6.77 10.71
C GLN A 22 7.77 8.06 11.47
N ARG A 23 9.04 8.27 11.83
CA ARG A 23 9.49 9.54 12.45
C ARG A 23 9.27 10.75 11.56
N ALA A 24 9.51 10.62 10.25
CA ALA A 24 9.26 11.71 9.31
C ALA A 24 7.76 12.05 9.24
N VAL A 25 6.89 11.03 9.25
CA VAL A 25 5.43 11.20 9.29
C VAL A 25 4.94 11.83 10.58
N ASP A 26 5.50 11.41 11.72
CA ASP A 26 5.21 12.04 13.02
C ASP A 26 5.58 13.55 13.02
N ASN A 27 6.60 13.93 12.25
CA ASN A 27 7.03 15.31 12.05
C ASN A 27 6.28 16.05 10.93
N GLY A 28 5.20 15.48 10.40
CA GLY A 28 4.35 16.13 9.40
C GLY A 28 4.80 15.96 7.93
N GLN A 29 5.80 15.12 7.66
CA GLN A 29 6.28 14.82 6.31
C GLN A 29 5.59 13.57 5.75
N TYR A 30 5.56 13.40 4.42
CA TYR A 30 5.05 12.17 3.77
C TYR A 30 3.67 11.70 4.27
N LEU A 31 2.78 12.63 4.63
CA LEU A 31 1.48 12.34 5.25
C LEU A 31 0.56 11.42 4.42
N TRP A 32 0.86 11.25 3.13
CA TRP A 32 0.22 10.24 2.29
C TRP A 32 0.37 8.82 2.83
N ARG A 33 1.45 8.52 3.58
CA ARG A 33 1.68 7.24 4.28
C ARG A 33 0.64 6.93 5.36
N LEU A 34 -0.13 7.91 5.82
CA LEU A 34 -1.20 7.69 6.82
C LEU A 34 -2.50 7.17 6.19
N SER A 35 -2.60 7.18 4.86
CA SER A 35 -3.76 6.66 4.13
C SER A 35 -3.36 5.41 3.36
N PRO A 36 -4.07 4.27 3.51
CA PRO A 36 -3.75 3.06 2.76
C PRO A 36 -3.97 3.28 1.26
N VAL A 37 -5.00 4.05 0.87
CA VAL A 37 -5.29 4.39 -0.52
C VAL A 37 -4.20 5.27 -1.12
N ARG A 38 -3.79 6.35 -0.43
CA ARG A 38 -2.73 7.23 -0.96
C ARG A 38 -1.38 6.50 -1.00
N THR A 39 -1.11 5.62 -0.04
CA THR A 39 0.09 4.77 -0.06
C THR A 39 0.09 3.84 -1.26
N ALA A 40 -1.00 3.13 -1.51
CA ALA A 40 -1.14 2.26 -2.68
C ALA A 40 -1.00 3.06 -4.01
N GLN A 41 -1.48 4.30 -4.05
CA GLN A 41 -1.33 5.19 -5.19
C GLN A 41 0.13 5.58 -5.45
N GLU A 42 0.81 6.12 -4.44
CA GLU A 42 2.18 6.63 -4.57
C GLU A 42 3.16 5.47 -4.86
N VAL A 43 3.12 4.40 -4.04
CA VAL A 43 3.98 3.23 -4.23
C VAL A 43 3.63 2.52 -5.54
N GLY A 44 2.34 2.37 -5.84
CA GLY A 44 1.87 1.74 -7.08
C GLY A 44 2.38 2.45 -8.33
N THR A 45 2.35 3.79 -8.32
CA THR A 45 2.80 4.62 -9.44
C THR A 45 4.31 4.59 -9.61
N VAL A 46 5.06 4.69 -8.51
CA VAL A 46 6.52 4.80 -8.57
C VAL A 46 7.18 3.44 -8.81
N HIS A 47 6.62 2.35 -8.27
CA HIS A 47 7.31 1.06 -8.21
C HIS A 47 6.61 -0.10 -8.91
N LEU A 48 5.28 -0.05 -9.11
CA LEU A 48 4.49 -1.26 -9.45
C LEU A 48 3.79 -1.20 -10.82
N GLY A 49 4.03 -0.16 -11.62
CA GLY A 49 3.43 -0.02 -12.94
C GLY A 49 1.93 0.35 -12.94
N LEU A 50 1.35 0.58 -11.76
CA LEU A 50 0.03 1.20 -11.63
C LEU A 50 0.12 2.69 -11.98
N ARG A 51 -1.01 3.36 -12.13
CA ARG A 51 -1.07 4.78 -12.47
C ARG A 51 -1.82 5.56 -11.42
N MET A 52 -1.37 6.79 -11.18
CA MET A 52 -2.02 7.71 -10.25
C MET A 52 -3.51 7.96 -10.55
N ASN A 53 -3.92 7.82 -11.82
CA ASN A 53 -5.31 8.00 -12.26
C ASN A 53 -6.09 6.69 -12.40
N ASP A 54 -5.54 5.56 -11.96
CA ASP A 54 -6.34 4.34 -11.78
C ASP A 54 -7.40 4.54 -10.68
N VAL A 55 -8.38 3.65 -10.63
CA VAL A 55 -9.43 3.72 -9.60
C VAL A 55 -9.01 2.90 -8.40
N TYR A 56 -8.71 3.58 -7.29
CA TYR A 56 -8.35 2.97 -6.02
C TYR A 56 -9.55 3.03 -5.06
N THR A 57 -10.02 1.86 -4.64
CA THR A 57 -11.15 1.72 -3.73
C THR A 57 -10.68 1.05 -2.46
N PHE A 58 -10.78 1.76 -1.33
CA PHE A 58 -10.61 1.14 -0.02
C PHE A 58 -11.67 0.07 0.18
N VAL A 59 -11.26 -1.14 0.55
CA VAL A 59 -12.16 -2.27 0.79
C VAL A 59 -12.38 -2.44 2.28
N GLU A 60 -11.30 -2.67 3.02
CA GLU A 60 -11.37 -2.93 4.45
C GLU A 60 -10.04 -2.65 5.15
N GLN A 61 -10.11 -2.58 6.47
CA GLN A 61 -8.97 -2.52 7.39
C GLN A 61 -9.29 -3.42 8.57
N PHE A 62 -8.34 -4.28 8.95
CA PHE A 62 -8.52 -5.27 10.00
C PHE A 62 -7.20 -5.49 10.74
N ARG A 63 -7.26 -6.12 11.92
CA ARG A 63 -6.08 -6.61 12.62
C ARG A 63 -5.87 -8.05 12.20
N ASP A 64 -4.74 -8.34 11.57
CA ASP A 64 -4.43 -9.69 11.11
C ASP A 64 -4.19 -10.62 12.33
N PRO A 65 -4.79 -11.82 12.37
CA PRO A 65 -4.66 -12.72 13.51
C PRO A 65 -3.30 -13.44 13.55
N ASP A 66 -2.60 -13.55 12.43
CA ASP A 66 -1.35 -14.33 12.34
C ASP A 66 -0.15 -13.51 12.82
N ASP A 67 -0.05 -12.24 12.42
CA ASP A 67 1.03 -11.35 12.85
C ASP A 67 0.63 -10.29 13.89
N GLY A 68 -0.67 -10.09 14.11
CA GLY A 68 -1.19 -9.12 15.06
C GLY A 68 -1.02 -7.66 14.62
N LEU A 69 -0.73 -7.37 13.35
CA LEU A 69 -0.56 -6.03 12.81
C LEU A 69 -1.86 -5.53 12.17
N MET A 70 -1.97 -4.22 11.98
CA MET A 70 -3.06 -3.62 11.23
C MET A 70 -2.81 -3.76 9.74
N HIS A 71 -3.76 -4.38 9.05
CA HIS A 71 -3.79 -4.58 7.61
C HIS A 71 -4.89 -3.75 6.97
N ALA A 72 -4.71 -3.44 5.69
CA ALA A 72 -5.70 -2.79 4.85
C ALA A 72 -5.67 -3.35 3.44
N VAL A 73 -6.84 -3.41 2.82
CA VAL A 73 -7.03 -3.90 1.46
C VAL A 73 -7.54 -2.77 0.59
N VAL A 74 -6.82 -2.52 -0.50
CA VAL A 74 -7.19 -1.54 -1.53
C VAL A 74 -7.35 -2.25 -2.85
N ARG A 75 -8.54 -2.15 -3.46
CA ARG A 75 -8.78 -2.65 -4.81
C ARG A 75 -8.39 -1.59 -5.83
N VAL A 76 -7.66 -1.98 -6.86
CA VAL A 76 -7.21 -1.08 -7.92
C VAL A 76 -7.71 -1.57 -9.27
N LYS A 77 -8.43 -0.72 -10.00
CA LYS A 77 -8.79 -0.98 -11.39
C LYS A 77 -7.80 -0.26 -12.31
N HIS A 78 -6.92 -1.03 -12.94
CA HIS A 78 -5.96 -0.56 -13.93
C HIS A 78 -6.43 -0.96 -15.33
N ARG A 79 -6.94 0.01 -16.10
CA ARG A 79 -7.58 -0.24 -17.41
C ARG A 79 -8.70 -1.30 -17.29
N THR A 80 -8.50 -2.48 -17.86
CA THR A 80 -9.41 -3.62 -17.83
C THR A 80 -9.07 -4.64 -16.75
N CYS A 81 -7.91 -4.51 -16.09
CA CYS A 81 -7.46 -5.41 -15.04
C CYS A 81 -7.87 -4.88 -13.66
N THR A 82 -8.08 -5.81 -12.72
CA THR A 82 -8.32 -5.49 -11.32
C THR A 82 -7.28 -6.18 -10.47
N PHE A 83 -6.81 -5.47 -9.44
CA PHE A 83 -5.81 -5.93 -8.50
C PHE A 83 -6.28 -5.66 -7.08
N VAL A 84 -5.79 -6.47 -6.16
CA VAL A 84 -5.84 -6.24 -4.73
C VAL A 84 -4.44 -5.86 -4.26
N VAL A 85 -4.33 -4.72 -3.61
CA VAL A 85 -3.13 -4.24 -2.93
C VAL A 85 -3.37 -4.40 -1.44
N GLU A 86 -2.58 -5.27 -0.81
CA GLU A 86 -2.57 -5.45 0.63
C GLU A 86 -1.48 -4.56 1.23
N LEU A 87 -1.82 -3.89 2.32
CA LEU A 87 -0.93 -3.03 3.08
C LEU A 87 -0.97 -3.41 4.55
N PHE A 88 0.10 -3.09 5.26
CA PHE A 88 0.20 -3.27 6.70
C PHE A 88 0.90 -2.08 7.38
N GLN A 89 0.77 -1.99 8.69
CA GLN A 89 1.46 -0.98 9.51
C GLN A 89 2.60 -1.62 10.31
N PRO A 90 3.87 -1.41 9.93
CA PRO A 90 5.00 -2.09 10.58
C PRO A 90 5.39 -1.51 11.94
N GLU A 91 5.28 -0.20 12.13
CA GLU A 91 5.87 0.49 13.30
C GLU A 91 4.83 0.85 14.37
N LYS A 92 3.82 1.64 13.99
CA LYS A 92 2.73 2.05 14.87
C LYS A 92 1.41 1.53 14.32
N GLN A 93 0.53 1.13 15.23
CA GLN A 93 -0.80 0.63 14.88
C GLN A 93 -1.85 1.75 14.95
N GLY A 94 -2.80 1.77 14.02
CA GLY A 94 -3.92 2.71 13.98
C GLY A 94 -3.62 4.02 13.23
N ARG A 95 -4.34 5.09 13.60
CA ARG A 95 -4.43 6.34 12.82
C ARG A 95 -3.08 7.04 12.54
N GLY A 96 -2.08 6.85 13.41
CA GLY A 96 -0.75 7.44 13.25
C GLY A 96 0.28 6.52 12.60
N GLY A 97 -0.09 5.27 12.29
CA GLY A 97 0.80 4.31 11.66
C GLY A 97 0.98 4.57 10.17
N ILE A 98 2.21 4.43 9.70
CA ILE A 98 2.49 4.40 8.27
C ILE A 98 1.95 3.12 7.66
N TRP A 99 1.41 3.21 6.45
CA TRP A 99 1.08 2.06 5.63
C TRP A 99 2.26 1.74 4.70
N VAL A 100 2.47 0.45 4.47
CA VAL A 100 3.45 -0.10 3.54
C VAL A 100 2.77 -1.17 2.70
N VAL A 101 3.03 -1.20 1.39
CA VAL A 101 2.50 -2.24 0.50
C VAL A 101 3.20 -3.56 0.81
N LEU A 102 2.42 -4.57 1.16
CA LEU A 102 2.88 -5.93 1.41
C LEU A 102 2.87 -6.77 0.14
N GLN A 103 1.75 -6.72 -0.60
CA GLN A 103 1.50 -7.63 -1.72
C GLN A 103 0.53 -7.03 -2.74
N VAL A 104 0.70 -7.41 -4.00
CA VAL A 104 -0.26 -7.12 -5.07
C VAL A 104 -0.70 -8.41 -5.77
N THR A 105 -2.00 -8.65 -5.82
CA THR A 105 -2.59 -9.87 -6.39
C THR A 105 -3.60 -9.52 -7.49
N PRO A 106 -3.51 -10.11 -8.70
CA PRO A 106 -4.54 -9.96 -9.73
C PRO A 106 -5.83 -10.69 -9.31
N THR A 107 -6.98 -10.11 -9.64
CA THR A 107 -8.32 -10.69 -9.36
C THR A 107 -9.06 -11.05 -10.63
#